data_AF-A0A6F9AXC0-F1
#
_entry.id   AF-A0A6F9AXC0-F1
#
_cell.length_a   1.000
_cell.length_b   1.000
_cell.length_c   1.000
_cell.angle_alpha   90.00
_cell.angle_beta   90.00
_cell.angle_gamma   90.00
#
_symmetry.space_group_name_H-M   'P 1'
#
loop_
_entity.id
_entity.type
_entity.pdbx_description
1 polymer ?
#
loop_
_entity_poly.entity_id
_entity_poly.type
_entity_poly.pdbx_seq_one_letter_code
_entity_poly.pdbx_strand_id
1 'polypeptide(L)'
;MPADTVHILSSCQVITSVVNVVKELLENSLDAGALSIHIKRDLDRIESIDSGSGIKAADTAVMAVKHYTSKICSHDDLERLETYGFRGEALGSICAVAEVAVTTKTAENDVGTQYTLDLTGRVVSQTPSLLGQVLT
;
A
#
# COMPACT_ATOMS: atom_id res chain seq x y z
N MET A 1 13.54 22.54 -8.70
CA MET A 1 12.56 22.53 -7.61
C MET A 1 13.06 21.60 -6.52
N PRO A 2 12.80 21.87 -5.22
CA PRO A 2 13.16 20.94 -4.14
C PRO A 2 12.49 19.58 -4.35
N ALA A 3 13.18 18.49 -4.01
CA ALA A 3 12.67 17.13 -4.20
C ALA A 3 11.33 16.91 -3.47
N ASP A 4 11.21 17.46 -2.27
CA ASP A 4 10.00 17.36 -1.44
C ASP A 4 8.79 18.02 -2.12
N THR A 5 9.01 19.16 -2.79
CA THR A 5 7.96 19.86 -3.53
C THR A 5 7.47 19.06 -4.74
N VAL A 6 8.39 18.39 -5.46
CA VAL A 6 8.04 17.48 -6.56
C VAL A 6 7.29 16.24 -6.04
N HIS A 7 7.70 15.75 -4.86
CA HIS A 7 7.05 14.61 -4.21
C HIS A 7 5.60 14.90 -3.82
N ILE A 8 5.33 16.09 -3.27
CA ILE A 8 3.97 16.53 -2.91
C ILE A 8 3.13 16.75 -4.18
N LEU A 9 3.65 17.46 -5.18
CA LEU A 9 2.91 17.74 -6.42
C LEU A 9 2.52 16.48 -7.19
N SER A 10 3.45 15.52 -7.31
CA SER A 10 3.17 14.22 -7.93
C SER A 10 2.11 13.44 -7.15
N SER A 11 2.20 13.40 -5.82
CA SER A 11 1.21 12.73 -4.97
C SER A 11 -0.19 13.37 -5.08
N CYS A 12 -0.29 14.70 -5.18
CA CYS A 12 -1.56 15.40 -5.36
C CYS A 12 -2.21 15.17 -6.74
N GLN A 13 -1.42 14.84 -7.76
CA GLN A 13 -1.95 14.48 -9.09
C GLN A 13 -2.44 13.03 -9.15
N VAL A 14 -1.84 12.14 -8.35
CA VAL A 14 -2.23 10.73 -8.25
C VAL A 14 -3.44 10.56 -7.32
N ILE A 15 -3.42 11.23 -6.17
CA ILE A 15 -4.52 11.21 -5.19
C ILE A 15 -5.24 12.54 -5.23
N THR A 16 -6.20 12.64 -6.14
CA THR A 16 -7.03 13.84 -6.30
C THR A 16 -8.29 13.81 -5.45
N SER A 17 -8.63 12.65 -4.85
CA SER A 17 -9.81 12.48 -4.01
C SER A 17 -9.71 11.25 -3.10
N VAL A 18 -10.54 11.23 -2.04
CA VAL A 18 -10.80 10.04 -1.20
C VAL A 18 -11.19 8.82 -2.05
N VAL A 19 -11.89 9.04 -3.17
CA VAL A 19 -12.29 7.96 -4.08
C VAL A 19 -11.06 7.31 -4.72
N ASN A 20 -10.03 8.08 -5.05
CA ASN A 20 -8.79 7.51 -5.59
C ASN A 20 -8.07 6.67 -4.54
N VAL A 21 -8.00 7.14 -3.27
CA VAL A 21 -7.42 6.34 -2.18
C VAL A 21 -8.11 4.99 -2.09
N VAL A 22 -9.45 4.99 -2.02
CA VAL A 22 -10.24 3.75 -1.95
C VAL A 22 -10.02 2.88 -3.19
N LYS A 23 -9.97 3.46 -4.39
CA LYS A 23 -9.70 2.73 -5.63
C LYS A 23 -8.35 2.00 -5.58
N GLU A 24 -7.29 2.69 -5.18
CA GLU A 24 -5.94 2.12 -5.12
C GLU A 24 -5.84 1.03 -4.04
N LEU A 25 -6.50 1.21 -2.90
CA LEU A 25 -6.56 0.17 -1.84
C LEU A 25 -7.32 -1.08 -2.31
N LEU A 26 -8.43 -0.90 -3.03
CA LEU A 26 -9.18 -2.00 -3.65
C LEU A 26 -8.34 -2.74 -4.69
N GLU A 27 -7.65 -2.01 -5.57
CA GLU A 27 -6.77 -2.58 -6.59
C GLU A 27 -5.59 -3.36 -5.97
N ASN A 28 -4.99 -2.83 -4.90
CA ASN A 28 -3.97 -3.56 -4.15
C ASN A 28 -4.50 -4.85 -3.52
N SER A 29 -5.72 -4.82 -2.98
CA SER A 29 -6.36 -5.99 -2.39
C SER A 29 -6.67 -7.07 -3.44
N LEU A 30 -7.15 -6.66 -4.61
CA LEU A 30 -7.43 -7.56 -5.74
C LEU A 30 -6.15 -8.21 -6.27
N ASP A 31 -5.08 -7.42 -6.44
CA ASP A 31 -3.77 -7.94 -6.85
C ASP A 31 -3.19 -8.92 -5.82
N ALA A 32 -3.53 -8.76 -4.54
CA ALA A 32 -3.13 -9.69 -3.47
C ALA A 32 -3.97 -10.99 -3.46
N GLY A 33 -4.97 -11.11 -4.34
CA GLY A 33 -5.86 -12.26 -4.45
C GLY A 33 -6.98 -12.30 -3.41
N ALA A 34 -7.37 -11.15 -2.84
CA ALA A 34 -8.38 -11.09 -1.80
C ALA A 34 -9.76 -11.56 -2.30
N LEU A 35 -10.39 -12.45 -1.53
CA LEU A 35 -11.78 -12.89 -1.74
C LEU A 35 -12.79 -12.02 -0.99
N SER A 36 -12.31 -11.33 0.05
CA SER A 36 -13.10 -10.41 0.86
C SER A 36 -12.31 -9.12 1.06
N ILE A 37 -12.97 -7.99 0.81
CA ILE A 37 -12.42 -6.66 1.03
C ILE A 37 -13.47 -5.83 1.73
N HIS A 38 -13.10 -5.20 2.85
CA HIS A 38 -13.95 -4.31 3.63
C HIS A 38 -13.30 -2.93 3.67
N ILE A 39 -14.03 -1.93 3.19
CA ILE A 39 -13.61 -0.53 3.29
C ILE A 39 -14.45 0.16 4.34
N LYS A 40 -13.80 0.74 5.34
CA LYS A 40 -14.42 1.59 6.34
C LYS A 40 -13.94 3.02 6.19
N ARG A 41 -14.88 3.97 6.21
CA ARG A 41 -14.59 5.41 6.20
C ARG A 41 -15.20 6.03 7.45
N ASP A 42 -14.32 6.56 8.30
CA ASP A 42 -14.66 7.44 9.41
C ASP A 42 -14.45 8.91 8.99
N LEU A 43 -14.67 9.87 9.88
CA LEU A 43 -14.52 11.31 9.57
C LEU A 43 -13.06 11.69 9.24
N ASP A 44 -12.11 10.98 9.84
CA ASP A 44 -10.68 11.26 9.85
C ASP A 44 -9.80 10.09 9.38
N ARG A 45 -10.40 8.92 9.09
CA ARG A 45 -9.67 7.72 8.70
C ARG A 45 -10.36 6.94 7.60
N ILE A 46 -9.56 6.37 6.71
CA ILE A 46 -9.96 5.32 5.77
C ILE A 46 -9.20 4.06 6.19
N GLU A 47 -9.89 2.93 6.20
CA GLU A 47 -9.34 1.64 6.59
C GLU A 47 -9.76 0.60 5.53
N SER A 48 -8.78 -0.02 4.88
CA SER A 48 -9.02 -1.17 3.99
C SER A 48 -8.58 -2.45 4.67
N ILE A 49 -9.49 -3.41 4.75
CA ILE A 49 -9.26 -4.72 5.35
C ILE A 49 -9.48 -5.78 4.28
N ASP A 50 -8.44 -6.54 3.95
CA ASP A 50 -8.53 -7.59 2.95
C ASP A 50 -8.05 -8.97 3.47
N SER A 51 -8.53 -10.00 2.77
CA SER A 51 -8.15 -11.40 2.99
C SER A 51 -7.12 -11.89 1.96
N GLY A 52 -6.28 -10.98 1.46
CA GLY A 52 -5.24 -11.29 0.47
C GLY A 52 -4.04 -12.02 1.09
N SER A 53 -3.02 -12.21 0.26
CA SER A 53 -1.79 -12.92 0.61
C SER A 53 -0.85 -12.17 1.59
N GLY A 54 -1.11 -10.89 1.82
CA GLY A 54 -0.28 -10.02 2.65
C GLY A 54 1.04 -9.62 1.98
N ILE A 55 1.86 -8.87 2.72
CA ILE A 55 3.15 -8.35 2.27
C ILE A 55 4.25 -9.19 2.93
N LYS A 56 5.13 -9.77 2.11
CA LYS A 56 6.27 -10.55 2.59
C LYS A 56 7.24 -9.64 3.34
N ALA A 57 7.86 -10.15 4.40
CA ALA A 57 8.85 -9.41 5.19
C ALA A 57 9.95 -8.75 4.34
N ALA A 58 10.41 -9.42 3.27
CA ALA A 58 11.42 -8.89 2.35
C ALA A 58 10.97 -7.64 1.58
N ASP A 59 9.67 -7.49 1.33
CA ASP A 59 9.09 -6.38 0.58
C ASP A 59 8.65 -5.22 1.51
N THR A 60 8.65 -5.42 2.83
CA THR A 60 8.13 -4.42 3.78
C THR A 60 8.92 -3.12 3.78
N ALA A 61 10.23 -3.17 3.59
CA ALA A 61 11.08 -1.98 3.53
C ALA A 61 10.79 -1.10 2.29
N VAL A 62 10.15 -1.67 1.27
CA VAL A 62 9.93 -1.07 -0.04
C VAL A 62 8.45 -0.96 -0.43
N MET A 63 7.52 -1.37 0.46
CA MET A 63 6.07 -1.42 0.18
C MET A 63 5.45 -0.07 -0.19
N ALA A 64 6.06 1.03 0.24
CA ALA A 64 5.60 2.40 -0.01
C ALA A 64 6.67 3.25 -0.70
N VAL A 65 7.73 2.63 -1.24
CA VAL A 65 8.74 3.32 -2.05
C VAL A 65 8.18 3.56 -3.44
N LYS A 66 8.09 4.82 -3.85
CA LYS A 66 7.65 5.18 -5.20
C LYS A 66 8.49 4.49 -6.27
N HIS A 67 7.83 4.05 -7.34
CA HIS A 67 8.45 3.35 -8.48
C HIS A 67 9.05 1.97 -8.16
N TYR A 68 8.71 1.39 -7.00
CA TYR A 68 9.01 0.00 -6.69
C TYR A 68 7.72 -0.82 -6.66
N THR A 69 7.65 -1.85 -7.50
CA THR A 69 6.57 -2.84 -7.45
C THR A 69 7.17 -4.24 -7.49
N SER A 70 6.63 -5.17 -6.71
CA SER A 70 6.96 -6.60 -6.80
C SER A 70 6.19 -7.29 -7.95
N LYS A 71 5.35 -6.55 -8.69
CA LYS A 71 4.39 -7.08 -9.67
C LYS A 71 4.86 -7.02 -11.13
N ILE A 72 5.93 -6.27 -11.45
CA ILE A 72 6.53 -6.19 -12.79
C ILE A 72 8.03 -6.37 -12.67
N CYS A 73 8.58 -7.37 -13.37
CA CYS A 73 10.02 -7.67 -13.35
C CYS A 73 10.65 -7.59 -14.75
N SER A 74 9.87 -7.43 -15.81
CA SER A 74 10.33 -7.39 -17.21
C SER A 74 9.49 -6.47 -18.10
N HIS A 75 10.03 -6.10 -19.27
CA HIS A 75 9.31 -5.32 -20.28
C HIS A 75 8.09 -6.07 -20.84
N ASP A 76 8.15 -7.40 -20.90
CA ASP A 76 7.05 -8.23 -21.40
C ASP A 76 5.85 -8.25 -20.43
N ASP A 77 6.09 -8.09 -19.12
CA ASP A 77 5.02 -7.97 -18.11
C ASP A 77 4.22 -6.67 -18.27
N LEU A 78 4.83 -5.62 -18.85
CA LEU A 78 4.17 -4.35 -19.14
C LEU A 78 3.16 -4.48 -20.30
N GLU A 79 3.41 -5.40 -21.24
CA GLU A 79 2.49 -5.68 -22.35
C GLU A 79 1.34 -6.62 -21.96
N ARG A 80 1.50 -7.36 -20.84
CA ARG A 80 0.54 -8.35 -20.32
C ARG A 80 -0.06 -7.91 -18.99
N LEU A 81 -0.47 -6.64 -18.89
CA LEU A 81 -0.91 -6.01 -17.64
C LEU A 81 -2.06 -6.79 -16.96
N GLU A 82 -1.71 -7.73 -16.08
CA GLU A 82 -2.66 -8.58 -15.33
C GLU A 82 -2.94 -8.02 -13.93
N THR A 83 -2.19 -6.99 -13.48
CA THR A 83 -2.32 -6.37 -12.15
C THR A 83 -2.63 -4.88 -12.26
N TYR A 84 -3.46 -4.37 -11.36
CA TYR A 84 -3.90 -2.97 -11.35
C TYR A 84 -2.86 -2.03 -10.71
N GLY A 85 -2.17 -2.47 -9.66
CA GLY A 85 -1.23 -1.68 -8.85
C GLY A 85 0.23 -1.77 -9.29
N PHE A 86 0.50 -1.72 -10.60
CA PHE A 86 1.85 -1.91 -11.16
C PHE A 86 2.78 -0.70 -11.02
N ARG A 87 2.26 0.49 -10.66
CA ARG A 87 3.07 1.71 -10.59
C ARG A 87 3.94 1.79 -9.34
N GLY A 88 3.65 1.00 -8.29
CA GLY A 88 4.35 1.10 -7.02
C GLY A 88 4.20 2.48 -6.36
N GLU A 89 3.14 3.21 -6.70
CA GLU A 89 2.95 4.61 -6.34
C GLU A 89 1.83 4.83 -5.32
N ALA A 90 0.94 3.87 -5.12
CA ALA A 90 -0.26 4.01 -4.28
C ALA A 90 0.10 4.36 -2.82
N LEU A 91 0.71 3.42 -2.10
CA LEU A 91 1.06 3.58 -0.69
C LEU A 91 2.02 4.76 -0.46
N GLY A 92 3.04 4.93 -1.32
CA GLY A 92 3.95 6.07 -1.23
C GLY A 92 3.29 7.43 -1.48
N SER A 93 2.27 7.48 -2.35
CA SER A 93 1.49 8.71 -2.58
C SER A 93 0.55 9.00 -1.43
N ILE A 94 -0.06 7.98 -0.81
CA ILE A 94 -0.90 8.13 0.39
C ILE A 94 -0.03 8.63 1.55
N CYS A 95 1.15 8.04 1.78
CA CYS A 95 2.09 8.48 2.82
C CYS A 95 2.45 9.96 2.72
N ALA A 96 2.59 10.48 1.50
CA ALA A 96 2.96 11.89 1.30
C ALA A 96 1.90 12.89 1.79
N VAL A 97 0.65 12.45 2.03
CA VAL A 97 -0.49 13.32 2.36
C VAL A 97 -1.28 12.87 3.59
N ALA A 98 -0.94 11.73 4.19
CA ALA A 98 -1.63 11.16 5.33
C ALA A 98 -0.69 10.33 6.22
N GLU A 99 -1.07 10.15 7.48
CA GLU A 99 -0.46 9.15 8.35
C GLU A 99 -0.90 7.75 7.92
N VAL A 100 0.05 6.84 7.72
CA VAL A 100 -0.22 5.50 7.21
C VAL A 100 0.33 4.44 8.15
N ALA A 101 -0.51 3.47 8.48
CA ALA A 101 -0.12 2.26 9.16
C ALA A 101 -0.59 1.05 8.36
N VAL A 102 0.32 0.11 8.10
CA VAL A 102 0.02 -1.12 7.38
C VAL A 102 0.14 -2.28 8.33
N THR A 103 -0.95 -3.01 8.58
CA THR A 103 -0.88 -4.31 9.25
C THR A 103 -0.92 -5.39 8.20
N THR A 104 -0.05 -6.39 8.28
CA THR A 104 -0.04 -7.47 7.29
C THR A 104 0.44 -8.78 7.90
N LYS A 105 -0.03 -9.88 7.34
CA LYS A 105 0.32 -11.23 7.76
C LYS A 105 0.31 -12.13 6.52
N THR A 106 1.40 -12.84 6.28
CA THR A 106 1.43 -13.89 5.25
C THR A 106 1.06 -15.25 5.84
N ALA A 107 0.72 -16.21 4.97
CA ALA A 107 0.36 -17.56 5.41
C ALA A 107 1.50 -18.29 6.15
N GLU A 108 2.75 -17.92 5.87
CA GLU A 108 3.94 -18.49 6.50
C GLU A 108 4.25 -17.88 7.87
N ASN A 109 3.54 -16.82 8.28
CA ASN A 109 3.75 -16.17 9.56
C ASN A 109 2.62 -16.52 10.53
N ASP A 110 2.97 -16.88 11.78
CA ASP A 110 1.97 -17.14 12.82
C ASP A 110 1.31 -15.85 13.32
N VAL A 111 2.08 -14.75 13.32
CA VAL A 111 1.69 -13.44 13.86
C VAL A 111 1.82 -12.39 12.76
N GLY A 112 0.87 -11.44 12.71
CA GLY A 112 0.96 -10.30 11.80
C GLY A 112 1.93 -9.25 12.32
N THR A 113 2.34 -8.33 11.46
CA THR A 113 3.17 -7.18 11.85
C THR A 113 2.48 -5.91 11.39
N GLN A 114 2.42 -4.91 12.28
CA GLN A 114 2.01 -3.57 11.95
C GLN A 114 3.25 -2.70 11.73
N TYR A 115 3.25 -1.97 10.62
CA TYR A 115 4.27 -1.03 10.21
C TYR A 115 3.70 0.39 10.22
N THR A 116 4.40 1.35 10.81
CA THR A 116 4.08 2.77 10.65
C THR A 116 5.03 3.37 9.64
N LEU A 117 4.49 4.15 8.70
CA LEU A 117 5.24 4.77 7.62
C LEU A 117 5.36 6.28 7.84
N ASP A 118 6.51 6.85 7.51
CA ASP A 118 6.67 8.31 7.44
C ASP A 118 6.15 8.89 6.12
N LEU A 119 6.19 10.22 5.99
CA LEU A 119 5.71 10.94 4.80
C LEU A 119 6.50 10.60 3.51
N THR A 120 7.63 9.91 3.62
CA THR A 120 8.44 9.44 2.49
C THR A 120 8.20 7.96 2.17
N GLY A 121 7.30 7.29 2.89
CA GLY A 121 6.98 5.88 2.74
C GLY A 121 8.00 4.95 3.43
N ARG A 122 8.86 5.46 4.31
CA ARG A 122 9.82 4.62 5.05
C ARG A 122 9.17 4.08 6.32
N VAL A 123 9.45 2.82 6.63
CA VAL A 123 9.06 2.20 7.90
C VAL A 123 9.83 2.87 9.05
N VAL A 124 9.11 3.50 9.97
CA VAL A 124 9.68 4.14 11.16
C VAL A 124 9.45 3.34 12.44
N SER A 125 8.45 2.45 12.45
CA SER A 125 8.21 1.53 13.56
C SER A 125 7.58 0.23 13.05
N GLN A 126 7.79 -0.84 13.82
CA GLN A 126 7.13 -2.11 13.61
C GLN A 126 6.74 -2.75 14.94
N THR A 127 5.54 -3.32 15.03
CA THR A 127 5.05 -4.00 16.23
C THR A 127 4.31 -5.29 15.85
N PRO A 128 4.42 -6.36 16.67
CA PRO A 128 3.61 -7.56 16.48
C PRO A 128 2.12 -7.23 16.59
N SER A 129 1.32 -7.79 15.69
CA SER A 129 -0.13 -7.63 15.67
C SER A 129 -0.84 -8.98 15.64
N LEU A 130 -1.85 -9.12 16.49
CA LEU A 130 -2.71 -10.31 16.57
C LEU A 130 -3.83 -10.29 15.53
N LEU A 131 -3.99 -9.20 14.78
CA LEU A 131 -4.98 -9.10 13.71
C LEU A 131 -4.54 -9.98 12.53
N GLY A 132 -5.38 -10.96 12.19
CA GLY A 132 -5.17 -11.87 11.06
C GLY A 132 -5.60 -11.29 9.71
N GLN A 133 -5.63 -9.96 9.56
CA GLN A 133 -6.11 -9.28 8.36
C GLN A 133 -5.15 -8.16 7.96
N VAL A 134 -5.03 -7.93 6.66
CA VAL A 134 -4.22 -6.85 6.12
C VAL A 134 -4.99 -5.55 6.27
N LEU A 135 -4.47 -4.61 7.06
CA LEU A 135 -4.96 -3.24 7.14
C LEU A 135 -4.08 -2.39 6.25
N THR A 136 -4.61 -1.85 5.16
CA THR A 136 -3.92 -0.97 4.24
C THR A 136 -4.57 0.40 4.19
#